data_AF-A0A832R0K2-F1
#
_entry.id   AF-A0A832R0K2-F1
#
_cell.length_a   1.000
_cell.length_b   1.000
_cell.length_c   1.000
_cell.angle_alpha   90.00
_cell.angle_beta   90.00
_cell.angle_gamma   90.00
#
_symmetry.space_group_name_H-M   'P 1'
#
loop_
_entity.id
_entity.type
_entity.pdbx_description
1 polymer ?
#
loop_
_entity_poly.entity_id
_entity_poly.type
_entity_poly.pdbx_seq_one_letter_code
_entity_poly.pdbx_strand_id
1 'polypeptide(L)'
;MHFLRTTTIAIALAFLLGCGGGGTPVMDTGPGDSGADADKRDLVKPEDSTGPHDGERPDGEDDTPEDEESSEIEPGKPGAPCYNNSECDSNLCVEGSEGGVCTQYCQSEGCPEHWYCRGMSIGQDVVFICIPEGANLCKPCSVDTQCGDGVCLETAEGKFCTRNCEKYGCSKGYECKEITHGGRQSKECLPVSGSCTCSEKNAEEERPCEQRNDVGVCQGFETCDPRLGWVGCTALEPSVEICDGIDNDCNGVADDNPRMPSEECYNETPGVEG
;
A
#
# COMPACT_ATOMS: atom_id res chain seq x y z
N MET A 1 45.99 -23.38 32.14
CA MET A 1 47.26 -22.65 31.94
C MET A 1 47.85 -23.09 30.60
N HIS A 2 47.59 -22.33 29.54
CA HIS A 2 48.35 -22.41 28.29
C HIS A 2 48.55 -20.97 27.80
N PHE A 3 49.81 -20.62 27.63
CA PHE A 3 50.32 -19.28 27.34
C PHE A 3 50.32 -19.01 25.83
N LEU A 4 49.99 -17.75 25.50
CA LEU A 4 50.44 -16.92 24.37
C LEU A 4 50.39 -17.46 22.93
N ARG A 5 49.71 -16.70 22.06
CA ARG A 5 50.36 -15.72 21.16
C ARG A 5 49.33 -14.83 20.47
N THR A 6 49.28 -13.57 20.91
CA THR A 6 48.63 -12.44 20.25
C THR A 6 49.49 -11.98 19.08
N THR A 7 48.93 -11.98 17.86
CA THR A 7 49.56 -11.39 16.68
C THR A 7 48.81 -10.12 16.32
N THR A 8 49.37 -8.99 16.71
CA THR A 8 48.88 -7.65 16.40
C THR A 8 49.26 -7.31 14.96
N ILE A 9 48.29 -7.23 14.04
CA ILE A 9 48.50 -6.74 12.67
C ILE A 9 48.14 -5.25 12.67
N ALA A 10 49.18 -4.41 12.56
CA ALA A 10 49.05 -2.98 12.34
C ALA A 10 48.81 -2.74 10.83
N ILE A 11 47.64 -2.23 10.46
CA ILE A 11 47.35 -1.76 9.10
C ILE A 11 47.46 -0.24 9.12
N ALA A 12 48.40 0.26 8.31
CA ALA A 12 48.77 1.65 8.19
C ALA A 12 47.68 2.47 7.46
N LEU A 13 47.37 3.64 8.01
CA LEU A 13 46.63 4.71 7.34
C LEU A 13 47.45 5.25 6.16
N ALA A 14 46.85 5.25 4.98
CA ALA A 14 47.29 6.07 3.85
C ALA A 14 46.25 7.18 3.61
N PHE A 15 46.60 8.40 4.04
CA PHE A 15 45.93 9.63 3.65
C PHE A 15 46.32 9.97 2.21
N LEU A 16 45.33 10.03 1.31
CA LEU A 16 45.48 10.68 0.00
C LEU A 16 44.60 11.93 -0.03
N LEU A 17 45.29 13.08 0.04
CA LEU A 17 44.78 14.39 -0.34
C LEU A 17 44.68 14.46 -1.88
N GLY A 18 43.48 14.67 -2.40
CA GLY A 18 43.23 14.97 -3.81
C GLY A 18 42.31 16.19 -3.92
N CYS A 19 42.80 17.23 -4.60
CA CYS A 19 42.17 18.53 -4.78
C CYS A 19 41.57 18.64 -6.20
N GLY A 20 40.41 19.27 -6.36
CA GLY A 20 39.80 19.69 -7.64
C GLY A 20 38.29 19.89 -7.43
N GLY A 21 37.77 21.12 -7.30
CA GLY A 21 37.56 22.11 -8.39
C GLY A 21 36.30 21.69 -9.17
N GLY A 22 35.13 22.33 -9.11
CA GLY A 22 34.77 23.75 -9.01
C GLY A 22 33.83 24.03 -10.19
N GLY A 23 32.57 24.42 -9.95
CA GLY A 23 31.65 24.79 -11.04
C GLY A 23 30.17 24.69 -10.70
N THR A 24 29.60 25.75 -10.14
CA THR A 24 28.14 25.99 -10.07
C THR A 24 27.68 26.67 -11.37
N PRO A 25 26.58 26.27 -12.01
CA PRO A 25 25.88 27.17 -12.93
C PRO A 25 24.97 28.13 -12.15
N VAL A 26 25.25 29.42 -12.34
CA VAL A 26 24.43 30.56 -11.92
C VAL A 26 23.20 30.66 -12.83
N MET A 27 22.10 31.11 -12.24
CA MET A 27 20.81 31.40 -12.88
C MET A 27 20.96 32.40 -14.04
N ASP A 28 20.23 32.15 -15.14
CA ASP A 28 19.90 33.19 -16.11
C ASP A 28 18.42 33.53 -15.97
N THR A 29 18.16 34.66 -15.32
CA THR A 29 16.88 35.37 -15.33
C THR A 29 17.05 36.59 -16.23
N GLY A 30 16.35 36.64 -17.36
CA GLY A 30 16.33 37.85 -18.19
C GLY A 30 15.36 37.76 -19.37
N PRO A 31 14.75 38.89 -19.79
CA PRO A 31 13.35 38.95 -20.17
C PRO A 31 13.12 39.14 -21.68
N GLY A 32 11.93 38.77 -22.15
CA GLY A 32 11.49 38.97 -23.53
C GLY A 32 9.99 39.20 -23.61
N ASP A 33 9.64 40.42 -23.98
CA ASP A 33 8.33 41.07 -23.93
C ASP A 33 7.49 40.81 -25.20
N SER A 34 6.16 40.92 -25.03
CA SER A 34 5.15 41.37 -26.00
C SER A 34 4.84 40.58 -27.29
N GLY A 35 3.57 40.20 -27.41
CA GLY A 35 2.91 39.81 -28.66
C GLY A 35 1.41 39.64 -28.47
N ALA A 36 0.67 40.76 -28.56
CA ALA A 36 -0.78 40.78 -28.61
C ALA A 36 -1.28 40.19 -29.94
N ASP A 37 -2.33 39.38 -29.91
CA ASP A 37 -3.29 39.32 -31.01
C ASP A 37 -4.68 38.99 -30.48
N ALA A 38 -5.59 39.91 -30.79
CA ALA A 38 -7.01 39.77 -30.60
C ALA A 38 -7.58 39.03 -31.81
N ASP A 39 -8.44 38.04 -31.58
CA ASP A 39 -9.51 37.77 -32.54
C ASP A 39 -10.83 37.58 -31.82
N LYS A 40 -11.78 38.41 -32.25
CA LYS A 40 -13.17 38.44 -31.83
C LYS A 40 -13.92 37.41 -32.68
N ARG A 41 -14.70 36.54 -32.05
CA ARG A 41 -15.98 36.10 -32.64
C ARG A 41 -17.06 36.02 -31.56
N ASP A 42 -17.93 37.02 -31.62
CA ASP A 42 -19.34 36.91 -31.23
C ASP A 42 -19.94 35.62 -31.80
N LEU A 43 -20.93 35.03 -31.10
CA LEU A 43 -22.21 34.62 -31.69
C LEU A 43 -23.16 34.11 -30.58
N VAL A 44 -24.18 34.95 -30.32
CA VAL A 44 -25.60 34.60 -30.11
C VAL A 44 -26.03 33.97 -28.77
N LYS A 45 -26.67 34.84 -27.98
CA LYS A 45 -27.67 34.60 -26.93
C LYS A 45 -28.96 33.98 -27.53
N PRO A 46 -29.65 33.06 -26.86
CA PRO A 46 -31.08 32.88 -27.05
C PRO A 46 -31.87 33.53 -25.92
N GLU A 47 -32.90 34.26 -26.30
CA GLU A 47 -33.95 34.78 -25.42
C GLU A 47 -35.12 33.81 -25.40
N ASP A 48 -35.68 33.63 -24.20
CA ASP A 48 -37.10 33.60 -23.82
C ASP A 48 -38.12 32.86 -24.71
N SER A 49 -38.82 31.89 -24.12
CA SER A 49 -40.22 31.61 -24.44
C SER A 49 -40.93 30.93 -23.27
N THR A 50 -42.01 31.57 -22.87
CA THR A 50 -43.01 31.22 -21.86
C THR A 50 -44.05 30.24 -22.41
N GLY A 51 -44.64 29.40 -21.54
CA GLY A 51 -45.86 28.64 -21.86
C GLY A 51 -46.20 27.54 -20.85
N PRO A 52 -47.45 27.46 -20.33
CA PRO A 52 -47.79 26.78 -19.08
C PRO A 52 -48.22 25.33 -19.30
N HIS A 53 -47.90 24.44 -18.35
CA HIS A 53 -48.58 23.17 -18.22
C HIS A 53 -49.06 22.98 -16.78
N ASP A 54 -50.34 23.32 -16.61
CA ASP A 54 -51.17 22.90 -15.50
C ASP A 54 -51.28 21.37 -15.53
N GLY A 55 -50.96 20.74 -14.41
CA GLY A 55 -51.03 19.31 -14.22
C GLY A 55 -51.18 18.99 -12.74
N GLU A 56 -52.38 19.20 -12.20
CA GLU A 56 -52.80 18.61 -10.92
C GLU A 56 -52.70 17.08 -10.99
N ARG A 57 -51.96 16.48 -10.06
CA ARG A 57 -52.06 15.06 -9.66
C ARG A 57 -51.53 14.90 -8.23
N PRO A 58 -52.02 13.88 -7.51
CA PRO A 58 -52.59 14.00 -6.17
C PRO A 58 -51.56 13.82 -5.06
N ASP A 59 -51.89 14.36 -3.89
CA ASP A 59 -51.20 14.14 -2.61
C ASP A 59 -51.13 12.64 -2.31
N GLY A 60 -50.00 12.03 -2.68
CA GLY A 60 -49.55 10.77 -2.12
C GLY A 60 -48.65 11.10 -0.94
N GLU A 61 -49.07 10.67 0.25
CA GLU A 61 -48.19 10.57 1.42
C GLU A 61 -46.99 9.72 1.03
N ASP A 62 -45.90 10.39 0.68
CA ASP A 62 -44.58 9.79 0.58
C ASP A 62 -44.11 9.62 2.02
N ASP A 63 -44.48 8.49 2.63
CA ASP A 63 -43.74 7.93 3.76
C ASP A 63 -42.36 7.52 3.25
N THR A 64 -41.52 8.52 2.97
CA THR A 64 -40.08 8.33 2.93
C THR A 64 -39.67 7.86 4.31
N PRO A 65 -39.05 6.68 4.45
CA PRO A 65 -38.38 6.34 5.68
C PRO A 65 -37.37 7.45 5.92
N GLU A 66 -37.51 8.11 7.07
CA GLU A 66 -36.58 9.12 7.57
C GLU A 66 -35.17 8.65 7.27
N ASP A 67 -34.47 9.49 6.50
CA ASP A 67 -33.09 9.33 6.11
C ASP A 67 -32.30 8.81 7.30
N GLU A 68 -31.65 7.65 7.14
CA GLU A 68 -30.67 7.20 8.12
C GLU A 68 -29.66 8.32 8.27
N GLU A 69 -29.69 8.95 9.45
CA GLU A 69 -28.90 10.09 9.85
C GLU A 69 -27.43 9.66 9.82
N SER A 70 -26.82 9.73 8.64
CA SER A 70 -25.37 9.72 8.48
C SER A 70 -24.90 11.01 9.13
N SER A 71 -24.74 10.99 10.44
CA SER A 71 -24.17 12.09 11.21
C SER A 71 -22.79 12.38 10.63
N GLU A 72 -22.71 13.38 9.76
CA GLU A 72 -21.43 13.87 9.25
C GLU A 72 -20.59 14.28 10.47
N ILE A 73 -19.49 13.56 10.69
CA ILE A 73 -18.61 13.82 11.84
C ILE A 73 -18.06 15.23 11.67
N GLU A 74 -18.31 16.09 12.67
CA GLU A 74 -17.84 17.47 12.63
C GLU A 74 -16.30 17.53 12.44
N PRO A 75 -15.78 18.44 11.59
CA PRO A 75 -14.34 18.58 11.39
C PRO A 75 -13.58 18.78 12.71
N GLY A 76 -12.47 18.06 12.86
CA GLY A 76 -11.60 18.12 14.05
C GLY A 76 -12.04 17.28 15.25
N LYS A 77 -13.26 16.72 15.24
CA LYS A 77 -13.74 15.79 16.27
C LYS A 77 -13.16 14.38 16.09
N PRO A 78 -13.21 13.52 17.13
CA PRO A 78 -12.80 12.13 17.00
C PRO A 78 -13.48 11.43 15.82
N GLY A 79 -12.68 10.80 14.96
CA GLY A 79 -13.14 10.13 13.74
C GLY A 79 -13.18 11.02 12.49
N ALA A 80 -13.05 12.34 12.60
CA ALA A 80 -12.91 13.22 11.44
C ALA A 80 -11.59 12.94 10.70
N PRO A 81 -11.54 12.97 9.35
CA PRO A 81 -10.31 12.77 8.60
C PRO A 81 -9.30 13.89 8.86
N CYS A 82 -8.00 13.56 8.88
CA CYS A 82 -6.92 14.52 9.07
C CYS A 82 -5.63 14.15 8.33
N TYR A 83 -4.83 15.16 8.00
CA TYR A 83 -3.49 15.01 7.42
C TYR A 83 -2.37 15.46 8.35
N ASN A 84 -2.68 16.30 9.32
CA ASN A 84 -1.73 16.77 10.33
C ASN A 84 -2.43 16.98 11.67
N ASN A 85 -1.62 17.08 12.72
CA ASN A 85 -2.11 17.20 14.09
C ASN A 85 -2.97 18.46 14.34
N SER A 86 -2.68 19.58 13.67
CA SER A 86 -3.39 20.85 13.91
C SER A 86 -4.83 20.89 13.40
N GLU A 87 -5.22 19.92 12.57
CA GLU A 87 -6.60 19.79 12.08
C GLU A 87 -7.54 19.19 13.13
N CYS A 88 -7.01 18.65 14.22
CA CYS A 88 -7.76 17.97 15.27
C CYS A 88 -7.89 18.85 16.52
N ASP A 89 -9.07 18.88 17.14
CA ASP A 89 -9.31 19.59 18.40
C ASP A 89 -8.36 19.12 19.51
N SER A 90 -8.01 17.83 19.50
CA SER A 90 -7.05 17.20 20.41
C SER A 90 -5.58 17.48 20.09
N ASN A 91 -5.30 18.11 18.95
CA ASN A 91 -3.99 18.23 18.33
C ASN A 91 -3.30 16.88 18.03
N LEU A 92 -4.08 15.83 17.76
CA LEU A 92 -3.57 14.49 17.47
C LEU A 92 -4.30 13.89 16.26
N CYS A 93 -3.53 13.63 15.20
CA CYS A 93 -3.95 12.86 14.04
C CYS A 93 -3.29 11.47 14.10
N VAL A 94 -4.10 10.42 14.10
CA VAL A 94 -3.62 9.03 14.17
C VAL A 94 -4.03 8.25 12.93
N GLU A 95 -3.26 7.23 12.60
CA GLU A 95 -3.59 6.36 11.48
C GLU A 95 -4.75 5.41 11.85
N GLY A 96 -5.86 5.54 11.12
CA GLY A 96 -6.98 4.61 11.12
C GLY A 96 -6.91 3.60 9.96
N SER A 97 -7.96 2.80 9.80
CA SER A 97 -8.04 1.77 8.74
C SER A 97 -8.05 2.37 7.33
N GLU A 98 -8.67 3.54 7.15
CA GLU A 98 -8.88 4.18 5.84
C GLU A 98 -8.02 5.43 5.62
N GLY A 99 -7.26 5.87 6.63
CA GLY A 99 -6.44 7.10 6.54
C GLY A 99 -6.20 7.72 7.91
N GLY A 100 -5.65 8.93 7.93
CA GLY A 100 -5.51 9.71 9.16
C GLY A 100 -6.87 10.14 9.71
N VAL A 101 -7.09 9.93 11.00
CA VAL A 101 -8.30 10.37 11.71
C VAL A 101 -7.95 11.08 13.02
N CYS A 102 -8.73 12.09 13.36
CA CYS A 102 -8.60 12.80 14.62
C CYS A 102 -8.97 11.88 15.78
N THR A 103 -8.21 11.97 16.87
CA THR A 103 -8.42 11.18 18.08
C THR A 103 -8.67 12.08 19.29
N GLN A 104 -8.83 11.50 20.48
CA GLN A 104 -8.88 12.18 21.77
C GLN A 104 -8.11 11.41 22.84
N TYR A 105 -7.86 12.08 23.96
CA TYR A 105 -7.33 11.46 25.17
C TYR A 105 -8.44 10.70 25.89
N CYS A 106 -8.15 9.50 26.38
CA CYS A 106 -9.16 8.62 26.98
C CYS A 106 -9.11 8.51 28.49
N GLN A 107 -8.19 9.22 29.15
CA GLN A 107 -8.08 9.18 30.62
C GLN A 107 -9.27 9.80 31.34
N SER A 108 -9.95 10.78 30.74
CA SER A 108 -11.07 11.50 31.37
C SER A 108 -12.44 10.99 30.93
N GLU A 109 -12.66 10.86 29.62
CA GLU A 109 -14.02 10.67 29.04
C GLU A 109 -14.19 9.31 28.36
N GLY A 110 -13.17 8.45 28.38
CA GLY A 110 -13.16 7.19 27.64
C GLY A 110 -13.02 7.39 26.13
N CYS A 111 -13.25 6.33 25.37
CA CYS A 111 -13.19 6.38 23.90
C CYS A 111 -14.58 6.26 23.27
N PRO A 112 -14.77 6.81 22.05
CA PRO A 112 -15.96 6.58 21.26
C PRO A 112 -16.23 5.08 21.04
N GLU A 113 -17.45 4.75 20.63
CA GLU A 113 -17.77 3.37 20.25
C GLU A 113 -16.84 2.90 19.13
N HIS A 114 -16.38 1.66 19.23
CA HIS A 114 -15.40 1.05 18.34
C HIS A 114 -13.99 1.68 18.39
N TRP A 115 -13.58 2.22 19.54
CA TRP A 115 -12.23 2.73 19.75
C TRP A 115 -11.63 2.19 21.04
N TYR A 116 -10.32 1.95 21.03
CA TYR A 116 -9.58 1.43 22.18
C TYR A 116 -8.67 2.48 22.78
N CYS A 117 -8.68 2.59 24.10
CA CYS A 117 -7.77 3.45 24.84
C CYS A 117 -6.38 2.79 24.93
N ARG A 118 -5.38 3.36 24.25
CA ARG A 118 -4.01 2.81 24.22
C ARG A 118 -2.99 3.82 24.69
N GLY A 119 -2.03 3.34 25.47
CA GLY A 119 -0.88 4.12 25.92
C GLY A 119 0.17 4.22 24.81
N MET A 120 0.66 5.43 24.57
CA MET A 120 1.79 5.69 23.67
C MET A 120 2.81 6.59 24.35
N SER A 121 4.09 6.36 24.05
CA SER A 121 5.18 7.17 24.58
C SER A 121 5.42 8.37 23.66
N ILE A 122 5.20 9.57 24.18
CA ILE A 122 5.55 10.83 23.51
C ILE A 122 6.65 11.48 24.35
N GLY A 123 7.89 11.38 23.86
CA GLY A 123 9.06 11.82 24.63
C GLY A 123 9.30 10.92 25.85
N GLN A 124 9.21 11.50 27.05
CA GLN A 124 9.36 10.78 28.32
C GLN A 124 8.01 10.41 28.96
N ASP A 125 6.90 10.91 28.41
CA ASP A 125 5.57 10.76 28.99
C ASP A 125 4.79 9.66 28.26
N VAL A 126 3.92 8.98 29.03
CA VAL A 126 2.96 8.03 28.47
C VAL A 126 1.60 8.69 28.45
N VAL A 127 1.09 8.95 27.25
CA VAL A 127 -0.26 9.48 27.05
C VAL A 127 -1.18 8.37 26.59
N PHE A 128 -2.45 8.43 26.99
CA PHE A 128 -3.46 7.45 26.62
C PHE A 128 -4.44 8.09 25.67
N ILE A 129 -4.50 7.57 24.45
CA ILE A 129 -5.31 8.11 23.38
C ILE A 129 -6.22 7.03 22.79
N CYS A 130 -7.28 7.45 22.13
CA CYS A 130 -8.19 6.55 21.44
C CYS A 130 -7.61 6.12 20.09
N ILE A 131 -7.62 4.83 19.80
CA ILE A 131 -7.24 4.31 18.50
C ILE A 131 -8.47 3.61 17.93
N PRO A 132 -8.90 3.92 16.69
CA PRO A 132 -10.06 3.28 16.12
C PRO A 132 -9.82 1.79 15.97
N GLU A 133 -10.89 1.03 16.13
CA GLU A 133 -10.92 -0.37 15.81
C GLU A 133 -10.42 -0.59 14.37
N GLY A 134 -9.54 -1.57 14.18
CA GLY A 134 -8.98 -1.86 12.86
C GLY A 134 -7.82 -0.96 12.43
N ALA A 135 -7.43 0.05 13.21
CA ALA A 135 -6.24 0.87 12.93
C ALA A 135 -4.93 0.06 12.79
N ASN A 136 -4.87 -1.13 13.38
CA ASN A 136 -3.71 -2.02 13.30
C ASN A 136 -3.93 -3.19 12.34
N LEU A 137 -5.11 -3.33 11.74
CA LEU A 137 -5.34 -4.40 10.77
C LEU A 137 -4.35 -4.26 9.61
N CYS A 138 -3.72 -5.36 9.24
CA CYS A 138 -2.72 -5.43 8.19
C CYS A 138 -1.46 -4.57 8.41
N LYS A 139 -1.22 -4.07 9.63
CA LYS A 139 0.08 -3.49 9.96
C LYS A 139 1.12 -4.60 10.15
N PRO A 140 2.35 -4.41 9.66
CA PRO A 140 3.45 -5.33 9.92
C PRO A 140 3.70 -5.51 11.42
N CYS A 141 4.01 -6.72 11.84
CA CYS A 141 4.25 -7.04 13.24
C CYS A 141 5.33 -8.10 13.41
N SER A 142 5.82 -8.22 14.64
CA SER A 142 6.78 -9.24 15.07
C SER A 142 6.25 -10.06 16.24
N VAL A 143 5.38 -9.48 17.08
CA VAL A 143 4.77 -10.11 18.25
C VAL A 143 3.31 -9.68 18.42
N ASP A 144 2.49 -10.54 19.03
CA ASP A 144 1.03 -10.31 19.18
C ASP A 144 0.69 -9.01 19.91
N THR A 145 1.51 -8.60 20.89
CA THR A 145 1.27 -7.37 21.68
C THR A 145 1.28 -6.09 20.85
N GLN A 146 1.80 -6.12 19.62
CA GLN A 146 1.77 -4.98 18.70
C GLN A 146 0.40 -4.79 18.03
N CYS A 147 -0.39 -5.86 17.93
CA CYS A 147 -1.71 -5.85 17.30
C CYS A 147 -2.82 -5.40 18.27
N GLY A 148 -2.52 -5.45 19.57
CA GLY A 148 -3.45 -5.20 20.67
C GLY A 148 -4.44 -6.34 20.81
N ASP A 149 -5.65 -6.23 20.27
CA ASP A 149 -6.72 -7.23 20.46
C ASP A 149 -6.70 -8.37 19.41
N GLY A 150 -5.70 -8.39 18.53
CA GLY A 150 -5.48 -9.46 17.56
C GLY A 150 -4.13 -10.14 17.74
N VAL A 151 -3.79 -11.01 16.80
CA VAL A 151 -2.53 -11.75 16.79
C VAL A 151 -1.65 -11.31 15.62
N CYS A 152 -0.35 -11.58 15.74
CA CYS A 152 0.60 -11.35 14.67
C CYS A 152 0.68 -12.60 13.78
N LEU A 153 -0.15 -12.64 12.74
CA LEU A 153 -0.31 -13.80 11.88
C LEU A 153 0.74 -13.82 10.77
N GLU A 154 1.38 -14.98 10.57
CA GLU A 154 2.27 -15.25 9.43
C GLU A 154 1.44 -15.56 8.18
N THR A 155 1.77 -14.90 7.06
CA THR A 155 1.21 -15.13 5.73
C THR A 155 2.34 -15.37 4.73
N ALA A 156 2.01 -15.64 3.46
CA ALA A 156 3.00 -15.71 2.39
C ALA A 156 3.73 -14.38 2.14
N GLU A 157 3.14 -13.25 2.58
CA GLU A 157 3.65 -11.90 2.37
C GLU A 157 4.41 -11.35 3.59
N GLY A 158 4.52 -12.15 4.66
CA GLY A 158 5.13 -11.77 5.94
C GLY A 158 4.12 -11.78 7.09
N LYS A 159 4.46 -11.08 8.18
CA LYS A 159 3.66 -11.06 9.40
C LYS A 159 2.81 -9.81 9.53
N PHE A 160 1.52 -10.01 9.71
CA PHE A 160 0.55 -8.92 9.80
C PHE A 160 -0.40 -9.06 10.97
N CYS A 161 -0.78 -7.91 11.53
CA CYS A 161 -1.73 -7.86 12.60
C CYS A 161 -3.14 -8.17 12.14
N THR A 162 -3.79 -9.08 12.87
CA THR A 162 -5.22 -9.35 12.77
C THR A 162 -6.00 -8.58 13.83
N ARG A 163 -7.30 -8.84 13.93
CA ARG A 163 -8.17 -8.33 15.00
C ARG A 163 -9.18 -9.41 15.37
N ASN A 164 -9.35 -9.66 16.67
CA ASN A 164 -10.40 -10.57 17.11
C ASN A 164 -11.79 -10.05 16.71
N CYS A 165 -12.60 -10.92 16.12
CA CYS A 165 -13.93 -10.59 15.59
C CYS A 165 -15.08 -11.30 16.29
N GLU A 166 -14.83 -11.98 17.41
CA GLU A 166 -15.86 -12.72 18.15
C GLU A 166 -16.96 -11.81 18.67
N LYS A 167 -16.60 -10.57 19.03
CA LYS A 167 -17.53 -9.61 19.62
C LYS A 167 -18.09 -8.59 18.62
N TYR A 168 -17.25 -8.05 17.74
CA TYR A 168 -17.57 -6.85 16.94
C TYR A 168 -17.50 -7.06 15.41
N GLY A 169 -17.51 -8.31 14.94
CA GLY A 169 -17.47 -8.61 13.50
C GLY A 169 -16.21 -8.06 12.82
N CYS A 170 -16.26 -7.88 11.50
CA CYS A 170 -15.16 -7.31 10.72
C CYS A 170 -15.62 -6.10 9.91
N SER A 171 -14.74 -5.13 9.72
CA SER A 171 -14.97 -3.99 8.84
C SER A 171 -15.05 -4.44 7.38
N LYS A 172 -15.56 -3.56 6.50
CA LYS A 172 -15.63 -3.81 5.06
C LYS A 172 -14.26 -4.23 4.51
N GLY A 173 -14.25 -5.23 3.62
CA GLY A 173 -13.01 -5.78 3.04
C GLY A 173 -12.34 -6.87 3.88
N TYR A 174 -12.87 -7.16 5.08
CA TYR A 174 -12.38 -8.21 5.96
C TYR A 174 -13.47 -9.22 6.28
N GLU A 175 -13.06 -10.47 6.43
CA GLU A 175 -13.92 -11.57 6.85
C GLU A 175 -13.43 -12.18 8.16
N CYS A 176 -14.39 -12.59 8.99
CA CYS A 176 -14.13 -13.19 10.28
C CYS A 176 -13.86 -14.68 10.10
N LYS A 177 -12.59 -15.09 10.15
CA LYS A 177 -12.15 -16.47 9.96
C LYS A 177 -11.64 -17.07 11.26
N GLU A 178 -11.93 -18.34 11.47
CA GLU A 178 -11.35 -19.09 12.58
C GLU A 178 -9.93 -19.51 12.21
N ILE A 179 -8.95 -19.14 13.03
CA ILE A 179 -7.55 -19.48 12.82
C ILE A 179 -6.97 -20.17 14.05
N THR A 180 -5.85 -20.88 13.85
CA THR A 180 -5.07 -21.43 14.96
C THR A 180 -3.72 -20.72 15.03
N HIS A 181 -3.48 -20.00 16.12
CA HIS A 181 -2.22 -19.29 16.38
C HIS A 181 -1.66 -19.69 17.74
N GLY A 182 -0.39 -20.10 17.79
CA GLY A 182 0.24 -20.55 19.04
C GLY A 182 -0.50 -21.70 19.76
N GLY A 183 -1.21 -22.55 19.01
CA GLY A 183 -2.00 -23.67 19.54
C GLY A 183 -3.35 -23.27 20.16
N ARG A 184 -3.78 -22.01 19.99
CA ARG A 184 -5.11 -21.54 20.39
C ARG A 184 -5.94 -21.20 19.16
N GLN A 185 -7.22 -21.55 19.20
CA GLN A 185 -8.18 -21.11 18.20
C GLN A 185 -8.77 -19.76 18.60
N SER A 186 -8.85 -18.84 17.65
CA SER A 186 -9.58 -17.57 17.78
C SER A 186 -10.21 -17.20 16.45
N LYS A 187 -11.25 -16.37 16.49
CA LYS A 187 -11.81 -15.76 15.28
C LYS A 187 -11.16 -14.41 15.03
N GLU A 188 -10.54 -14.27 13.87
CA GLU A 188 -9.77 -13.11 13.48
C GLU A 188 -10.27 -12.52 12.16
N CYS A 189 -10.24 -11.19 12.04
CA CYS A 189 -10.46 -10.49 10.78
C CYS A 189 -9.26 -10.66 9.88
N LEU A 190 -9.48 -11.25 8.70
CA LEU A 190 -8.50 -11.37 7.64
C LEU A 190 -9.02 -10.66 6.38
N PRO A 191 -8.14 -10.09 5.54
CA PRO A 191 -8.55 -9.52 4.26
C PRO A 191 -9.27 -10.55 3.41
N VAL A 192 -10.38 -10.16 2.80
CA VAL A 192 -11.09 -11.02 1.84
C VAL A 192 -10.20 -11.32 0.62
N SER A 193 -9.34 -10.36 0.25
CA SER A 193 -8.31 -10.53 -0.79
C SER A 193 -7.24 -11.56 -0.43
N GLY A 194 -7.13 -11.96 0.84
CA GLY A 194 -6.03 -12.78 1.34
C GLY A 194 -4.69 -12.03 1.41
N SER A 195 -4.66 -10.72 1.09
CA SER A 195 -3.45 -9.91 1.10
C SER A 195 -3.57 -8.71 2.02
N CYS A 196 -2.51 -8.47 2.81
CA CYS A 196 -2.37 -7.24 3.59
C CYS A 196 -1.56 -6.15 2.87
N THR A 197 -0.93 -6.50 1.74
CA THR A 197 -0.12 -5.56 0.96
C THR A 197 -0.77 -5.16 -0.36
N CYS A 198 -1.91 -5.76 -0.72
CA CYS A 198 -2.77 -5.35 -1.82
C CYS A 198 -4.14 -4.93 -1.29
N SER A 199 -4.50 -3.68 -1.59
CA SER A 199 -5.71 -3.01 -1.14
C SER A 199 -6.17 -1.98 -2.18
N GLU A 200 -7.31 -1.33 -1.93
CA GLU A 200 -7.81 -0.23 -2.77
C GLU A 200 -6.79 0.93 -2.92
N LYS A 201 -5.90 1.13 -1.94
CA LYS A 201 -4.92 2.22 -1.96
C LYS A 201 -3.83 2.04 -3.02
N ASN A 202 -3.60 0.81 -3.45
CA ASN A 202 -2.57 0.43 -4.42
C ASN A 202 -3.13 -0.51 -5.50
N ALA A 203 -4.41 -0.37 -5.82
CA ALA A 203 -5.03 -1.07 -6.93
C ALA A 203 -4.24 -0.81 -8.23
N GLU A 204 -4.08 -1.86 -9.05
CA GLU A 204 -3.34 -1.81 -10.31
C GLU A 204 -1.83 -1.54 -10.19
N GLU A 205 -1.28 -1.33 -8.99
CA GLU A 205 0.16 -1.34 -8.81
C GLU A 205 0.73 -2.72 -9.16
N GLU A 206 1.96 -2.74 -9.67
CA GLU A 206 2.70 -3.96 -10.00
C GLU A 206 3.82 -4.19 -8.99
N ARG A 207 4.04 -5.46 -8.63
CA ARG A 207 5.22 -5.88 -7.84
C ARG A 207 5.92 -7.08 -8.48
N PRO A 208 7.21 -7.29 -8.19
CA PRO A 208 7.90 -8.49 -8.63
C PRO A 208 7.25 -9.76 -8.05
N CYS A 209 7.17 -10.80 -8.87
CA CYS A 209 6.74 -12.14 -8.46
C CYS A 209 7.74 -13.19 -9.00
N GLU A 210 7.69 -14.40 -8.44
CA GLU A 210 8.49 -15.53 -8.93
C GLU A 210 7.66 -16.80 -9.13
N GLN A 211 8.00 -17.56 -10.16
CA GLN A 211 7.61 -18.96 -10.30
C GLN A 211 8.84 -19.85 -10.09
N ARG A 212 8.69 -20.91 -9.29
CA ARG A 212 9.78 -21.80 -8.87
C ARG A 212 9.37 -23.26 -9.01
N ASN A 213 10.26 -24.06 -9.57
CA ASN A 213 10.20 -25.53 -9.51
C ASN A 213 11.62 -26.12 -9.43
N ASP A 214 11.77 -27.41 -9.72
CA ASP A 214 13.08 -28.09 -9.66
C ASP A 214 14.06 -27.67 -10.77
N VAL A 215 13.56 -27.01 -11.83
CA VAL A 215 14.37 -26.55 -12.96
C VAL A 215 14.99 -25.19 -12.65
N GLY A 216 14.20 -24.23 -12.17
CA GLY A 216 14.70 -22.87 -11.95
C GLY A 216 13.74 -21.93 -11.22
N VAL A 217 14.04 -20.64 -11.32
CA VAL A 217 13.26 -19.55 -10.73
C VAL A 217 13.12 -18.43 -11.74
N CYS A 218 11.93 -18.29 -12.30
CA CYS A 218 11.63 -17.21 -13.23
C CYS A 218 11.01 -16.04 -12.48
N GLN A 219 11.39 -14.84 -12.87
CA GLN A 219 10.85 -13.60 -12.32
C GLN A 219 9.86 -12.96 -13.29
N GLY A 220 8.89 -12.24 -12.73
CA GLY A 220 7.93 -11.47 -13.49
C GLY A 220 7.29 -10.41 -12.60
N PHE A 221 6.13 -9.93 -13.02
CA PHE A 221 5.33 -8.97 -12.28
C PHE A 221 3.91 -9.50 -12.08
N GLU A 222 3.33 -9.18 -10.94
CA GLU A 222 1.93 -9.40 -10.63
C GLU A 222 1.26 -8.08 -10.25
N THR A 223 -0.05 -8.00 -10.46
CA THR A 223 -0.82 -6.78 -10.29
C THR A 223 -1.73 -6.91 -9.07
N CYS A 224 -1.88 -5.83 -8.31
CA CYS A 224 -2.82 -5.79 -7.20
C CYS A 224 -4.27 -5.69 -7.69
N ASP A 225 -5.07 -6.72 -7.42
CA ASP A 225 -6.53 -6.69 -7.47
C ASP A 225 -7.06 -6.58 -6.02
N PRO A 226 -7.71 -5.47 -5.63
CA PRO A 226 -8.18 -5.26 -4.25
C PRO A 226 -9.11 -6.35 -3.69
N ARG A 227 -9.72 -7.17 -4.56
CA ARG A 227 -10.63 -8.26 -4.17
C ARG A 227 -9.95 -9.61 -4.13
N LEU A 228 -8.89 -9.81 -4.90
CA LEU A 228 -8.21 -11.10 -5.07
C LEU A 228 -6.77 -11.11 -4.53
N GLY A 229 -6.25 -9.96 -4.12
CA GLY A 229 -4.85 -9.80 -3.72
C GLY A 229 -3.95 -9.61 -4.94
N TRP A 230 -2.71 -10.02 -4.82
CA TRP A 230 -1.78 -9.98 -5.95
C TRP A 230 -2.03 -11.14 -6.89
N VAL A 231 -2.26 -10.83 -8.17
CA VAL A 231 -2.69 -11.79 -9.19
C VAL A 231 -1.98 -11.58 -10.52
N GLY A 232 -1.99 -12.62 -11.36
CA GLY A 232 -1.51 -12.52 -12.73
C GLY A 232 0.00 -12.46 -12.88
N CYS A 233 0.76 -13.17 -12.02
CA CYS A 233 2.21 -13.25 -12.14
C CYS A 233 2.64 -13.63 -13.56
N THR A 234 3.40 -12.75 -14.20
CA THR A 234 3.88 -12.89 -15.59
C THR A 234 5.17 -13.69 -15.73
N ALA A 235 5.75 -14.17 -14.62
CA ALA A 235 6.91 -15.04 -14.64
C ALA A 235 6.59 -16.32 -15.43
N LEU A 236 7.53 -16.77 -16.27
CA LEU A 236 7.42 -18.05 -16.95
C LEU A 236 7.41 -19.20 -15.93
N GLU A 237 6.72 -20.30 -16.22
CA GLU A 237 6.95 -21.52 -15.46
C GLU A 237 8.31 -22.10 -15.90
N PRO A 238 9.31 -22.22 -15.00
CA PRO A 238 10.63 -22.65 -15.41
C PRO A 238 10.58 -24.03 -16.09
N SER A 239 11.23 -24.18 -17.23
CA SER A 239 11.21 -25.43 -17.99
C SER A 239 12.56 -25.66 -18.67
N VAL A 240 12.80 -26.88 -19.16
CA VAL A 240 14.05 -27.17 -19.84
C VAL A 240 14.18 -26.30 -21.09
N GLU A 241 15.38 -25.80 -21.35
CA GLU A 241 15.68 -25.02 -22.55
C GLU A 241 15.20 -25.72 -23.84
N ILE A 242 14.55 -24.94 -24.69
CA ILE A 242 14.27 -25.26 -26.09
C ILE A 242 14.84 -24.13 -26.94
N CYS A 243 15.14 -24.40 -28.21
CA CYS A 243 15.74 -23.40 -29.09
C CYS A 243 14.68 -22.38 -29.56
N ASP A 244 14.33 -21.43 -28.71
CA ASP A 244 13.34 -20.38 -29.00
C ASP A 244 13.81 -18.97 -28.63
N GLY A 245 15.05 -18.82 -28.17
CA GLY A 245 15.63 -17.54 -27.78
C GLY A 245 15.14 -17.02 -26.42
N ILE A 246 14.39 -17.83 -25.68
CA ILE A 246 13.91 -17.53 -24.34
C ILE A 246 14.75 -18.33 -23.34
N ASP A 247 15.14 -17.67 -22.26
CA ASP A 247 15.70 -18.33 -21.07
C ASP A 247 14.54 -19.00 -20.32
N ASN A 248 14.26 -20.24 -20.68
CA ASN A 248 13.13 -21.03 -20.21
C ASN A 248 13.35 -21.58 -18.80
N ASP A 249 14.61 -21.86 -18.43
CA ASP A 249 14.98 -22.29 -17.07
C ASP A 249 15.34 -21.11 -16.15
N CYS A 250 15.45 -19.90 -16.70
CA CYS A 250 15.72 -18.65 -16.01
C CYS A 250 17.08 -18.65 -15.30
N ASN A 251 18.10 -19.27 -15.89
CA ASN A 251 19.46 -19.31 -15.36
C ASN A 251 20.34 -18.10 -15.77
N GLY A 252 19.80 -17.23 -16.62
CA GLY A 252 20.47 -16.03 -17.14
C GLY A 252 21.09 -16.19 -18.51
N VAL A 253 20.94 -17.35 -19.17
CA VAL A 253 21.47 -17.65 -20.50
C VAL A 253 20.40 -18.35 -21.33
N ALA A 254 19.87 -17.66 -22.34
CA ALA A 254 18.91 -18.28 -23.26
C ALA A 254 19.55 -19.39 -24.12
N ASP A 255 18.79 -20.45 -24.37
CA ASP A 255 19.15 -21.60 -25.20
C ASP A 255 20.47 -22.27 -24.77
N ASP A 256 20.77 -22.36 -23.47
CA ASP A 256 21.93 -23.11 -23.00
C ASP A 256 21.60 -24.60 -22.83
N ASN A 257 22.25 -25.44 -23.64
CA ASN A 257 21.98 -26.87 -23.67
C ASN A 257 20.49 -27.23 -23.98
N PRO A 258 19.89 -26.64 -25.04
CA PRO A 258 18.48 -26.80 -25.34
C PRO A 258 18.21 -28.23 -25.78
N ARG A 259 17.05 -28.76 -25.37
CA ARG A 259 16.56 -30.05 -25.87
C ARG A 259 16.19 -29.88 -27.34
N MET A 260 17.15 -30.15 -28.22
CA MET A 260 17.01 -29.93 -29.65
C MET A 260 15.76 -30.65 -30.22
N PRO A 261 14.97 -30.01 -31.11
CA PRO A 261 14.29 -30.74 -32.17
C PRO A 261 15.35 -31.35 -33.11
N SER A 262 14.99 -32.13 -34.13
CA SER A 262 15.93 -32.84 -35.00
C SER A 262 16.90 -31.98 -35.85
N GLU A 263 17.03 -30.68 -35.59
CA GLU A 263 17.80 -29.70 -36.38
C GLU A 263 18.69 -28.83 -35.47
N GLU A 264 19.76 -28.28 -36.05
CA GLU A 264 20.78 -27.48 -35.34
C GLU A 264 20.19 -26.17 -34.83
N CYS A 265 20.44 -25.86 -33.54
CA CYS A 265 20.03 -24.60 -32.91
C CYS A 265 21.07 -23.51 -33.20
N TYR A 266 20.72 -22.51 -34.01
CA TYR A 266 21.57 -21.36 -34.29
C TYR A 266 20.79 -20.05 -34.26
N ASN A 267 21.40 -19.03 -33.63
CA ASN A 267 20.94 -17.64 -33.71
C ASN A 267 21.61 -16.99 -34.93
N GLU A 268 20.90 -16.91 -36.06
CA GLU A 268 21.35 -16.09 -37.20
C GLU A 268 21.10 -14.62 -36.86
N THR A 269 22.13 -13.88 -36.45
CA THR A 269 22.11 -12.41 -36.47
C THR A 269 22.54 -11.91 -37.85
N PRO A 270 21.65 -11.29 -38.65
CA PRO A 270 22.02 -10.80 -39.97
C PRO A 270 23.17 -9.80 -39.90
N GLY A 271 24.27 -10.08 -40.62
CA GLY A 271 25.44 -9.19 -40.69
C GLY A 271 26.56 -9.48 -39.71
N VAL A 272 26.50 -10.58 -38.96
CA VAL A 272 27.62 -11.09 -38.16
C VAL A 272 28.13 -12.38 -38.82
N GLU A 273 29.13 -12.28 -39.68
CA GLU A 273 29.81 -13.45 -40.24
C GLU A 273 30.72 -14.06 -39.16
N GLY A 274 30.49 -15.33 -38.82
CA GLY A 274 31.39 -16.18 -38.03
C GLY A 274 32.41 -16.89 -38.91
#